data_AF-A0A3A0B8G1-F1
#
_entry.id   AF-A0A3A0B8G1-F1
#
_cell.length_a   1.000
_cell.length_b   1.000
_cell.length_c   1.000
_cell.angle_alpha   90.00
_cell.angle_beta   90.00
_cell.angle_gamma   90.00
#
_symmetry.space_group_name_H-M   'P 1'
#
loop_
_entity.id
_entity.type
_entity.pdbx_description
1 polymer ?
#
loop_
_entity_poly.entity_id
_entity_poly.type
_entity_poly.pdbx_seq_one_letter_code
_entity_poly.pdbx_strand_id
1 'polypeptide(L)'
;MQDSAFSANIWAQGYLLKEQSSTLQAGDNKISVELSVDPLGLQTADLTREGYKLIFVEDFQDNISDCAIDGNGAVIPDDTDSGNQLLLVDLRGLEEGFSCSFGPTNIENAIIEVSFRYPAIQFTDFKDPDYFNWQGYYIHFRDGFDVEGYPLQVSWGATLQIRDFTTSEWKYPIFIKQGIKENQWYTLNTLYDGKKVEVRMNGGLRFTFLNPPTMNNTKQSSFGAFSKAFIQFDNIKMWIPSD
;
A
#
# COMPACT_ATOMS: atom_id res chain seq x y z
N MET A 1 -17.03 35.97 -32.67
CA MET A 1 -17.15 35.38 -31.32
C MET A 1 -16.10 34.30 -31.24
N GLN A 2 -15.23 34.37 -30.24
CA GLN A 2 -14.14 33.40 -30.08
C GLN A 2 -14.71 32.24 -29.27
N ASP A 3 -14.96 31.13 -29.95
CA ASP A 3 -15.36 29.88 -29.33
C ASP A 3 -14.27 29.47 -28.32
N SER A 4 -14.62 29.41 -27.03
CA SER A 4 -13.70 28.97 -26.00
C SER A 4 -13.65 27.44 -26.01
N ALA A 5 -12.55 26.90 -26.50
CA ALA A 5 -12.27 25.47 -26.40
C ALA A 5 -12.13 25.07 -24.91
N PHE A 6 -12.77 23.98 -24.54
CA PHE A 6 -12.67 23.32 -23.24
C PHE A 6 -11.99 21.97 -23.45
N SER A 7 -11.03 21.65 -22.57
CA SER A 7 -10.46 20.31 -22.47
C SER A 7 -10.34 19.95 -20.99
N ALA A 8 -10.70 18.72 -20.64
CA ALA A 8 -10.56 18.18 -19.31
C ALA A 8 -10.22 16.69 -19.34
N ASN A 9 -9.44 16.28 -18.35
CA ASN A 9 -9.18 14.87 -18.05
C ASN A 9 -10.18 14.41 -17.00
N ILE A 10 -10.94 13.36 -17.33
CA ILE A 10 -12.00 12.83 -16.48
C ILE A 10 -11.60 11.43 -16.07
N TRP A 11 -11.60 11.20 -14.76
CA TRP A 11 -11.18 9.94 -14.16
C TRP A 11 -12.13 9.58 -13.01
N ALA A 12 -12.22 8.30 -12.72
CA ALA A 12 -12.92 7.74 -11.57
C ALA A 12 -12.31 6.37 -11.26
N GLN A 13 -12.22 6.01 -9.98
CA GLN A 13 -11.71 4.70 -9.57
C GLN A 13 -12.42 3.55 -10.28
N GLY A 14 -11.65 2.66 -10.91
CA GLY A 14 -12.16 1.53 -11.70
C GLY A 14 -12.56 1.89 -13.14
N TYR A 15 -12.26 3.09 -13.63
CA TYR A 15 -12.55 3.52 -14.99
C TYR A 15 -11.30 4.09 -15.67
N LEU A 16 -11.22 3.88 -16.99
CA LEU A 16 -10.14 4.42 -17.81
C LEU A 16 -10.19 5.95 -17.84
N LEU A 17 -9.01 6.58 -17.76
CA LEU A 17 -8.84 8.01 -17.98
C LEU A 17 -9.41 8.41 -19.34
N LYS A 18 -10.27 9.44 -19.36
CA LYS A 18 -10.88 9.97 -20.58
C LYS A 18 -10.55 11.44 -20.77
N GLU A 19 -9.88 11.75 -21.86
CA GLU A 19 -9.74 13.13 -22.33
C GLU A 19 -11.04 13.58 -23.02
N GLN A 20 -11.66 14.64 -22.50
CA GLN A 20 -12.88 15.23 -23.05
C GLN A 20 -12.60 16.65 -23.52
N SER A 21 -12.72 16.85 -24.83
CA SER A 21 -12.69 18.18 -25.44
C SER A 21 -14.09 18.60 -25.92
N SER A 22 -14.40 19.89 -25.82
CA SER A 22 -15.65 20.46 -26.30
C SER A 22 -15.50 21.95 -26.61
N THR A 23 -16.52 22.54 -27.23
CA THR A 23 -16.60 23.98 -27.47
C THR A 23 -17.68 24.55 -26.58
N LEU A 24 -17.33 25.56 -25.77
CA LEU A 24 -18.29 26.22 -24.89
C LEU A 24 -19.06 27.28 -25.65
N GLN A 25 -20.36 27.35 -25.39
CA GLN A 25 -21.25 28.41 -25.88
C GLN A 25 -21.56 29.40 -24.75
N ALA A 26 -22.00 30.60 -25.12
CA ALA A 26 -22.49 31.57 -24.14
C ALA A 26 -23.74 31.02 -23.42
N GLY A 27 -23.72 31.01 -22.09
CA GLY A 27 -24.78 30.44 -21.25
C GLY A 27 -24.36 29.11 -20.59
N ASP A 28 -25.34 28.32 -20.16
CA ASP A 28 -25.10 27.04 -19.49
C ASP A 28 -24.63 25.98 -20.49
N ASN A 29 -23.53 25.31 -20.15
CA ASN A 29 -22.98 24.21 -20.92
C ASN A 29 -23.18 22.91 -20.13
N LYS A 30 -23.67 21.85 -20.80
CA LYS A 30 -23.78 20.50 -20.24
C LYS A 30 -23.00 19.54 -21.10
N ILE A 31 -22.02 18.87 -20.51
CA ILE A 31 -21.18 17.88 -21.20
C ILE A 31 -21.50 16.53 -20.59
N SER A 32 -21.99 15.60 -21.41
CA SER A 32 -22.22 14.21 -20.98
C SER A 32 -20.95 13.40 -21.22
N VAL A 33 -20.53 12.64 -20.22
CA VAL A 33 -19.28 11.89 -20.25
C VAL A 33 -19.60 10.46 -19.88
N GLU A 34 -19.33 9.56 -20.82
CA GLU A 34 -19.40 8.12 -20.61
C GLU A 34 -17.98 7.59 -20.34
N LEU A 35 -17.78 6.94 -19.21
CA LEU A 35 -16.51 6.34 -18.81
C LEU A 35 -16.55 4.84 -19.13
N SER A 36 -15.44 4.34 -19.66
CA SER A 36 -15.24 2.90 -19.88
C SER A 36 -14.64 2.28 -18.63
N VAL A 37 -15.16 1.13 -18.21
CA VAL A 37 -14.60 0.36 -17.10
C VAL A 37 -13.16 -0.02 -17.43
N ASP A 38 -12.28 0.16 -16.45
CA ASP A 38 -10.93 -0.35 -16.51
C ASP A 38 -10.96 -1.86 -16.17
N PRO A 39 -10.54 -2.75 -17.09
CA PRO A 39 -10.56 -4.19 -16.83
C PRO A 39 -9.55 -4.64 -15.76
N LEU A 40 -8.56 -3.81 -15.44
CA LEU A 40 -7.52 -4.06 -14.42
C LEU A 40 -7.74 -3.21 -13.17
N GLY A 41 -8.51 -2.13 -13.30
CA GLY A 41 -8.86 -1.25 -12.18
C GLY A 41 -9.79 -1.90 -11.15
N LEU A 42 -9.53 -1.62 -9.88
CA LEU A 42 -10.33 -2.04 -8.75
C LEU A 42 -11.70 -1.38 -8.76
N GLN A 43 -12.73 -2.20 -8.90
CA GLN A 43 -14.12 -1.75 -8.86
C GLN A 43 -14.58 -1.57 -7.41
N THR A 44 -14.98 -0.35 -7.03
CA THR A 44 -15.45 -0.07 -5.68
C THR A 44 -16.63 -0.95 -5.23
N ALA A 45 -17.48 -1.37 -6.17
CA ALA A 45 -18.57 -2.31 -5.92
C ALA A 45 -18.09 -3.70 -5.43
N ASP A 46 -16.93 -4.14 -5.90
CA ASP A 46 -16.33 -5.43 -5.55
C ASP A 46 -15.52 -5.36 -4.24
N LEU A 47 -15.35 -4.16 -3.69
CA LEU A 47 -14.63 -3.90 -2.45
C LEU A 47 -15.55 -3.74 -1.23
N THR A 48 -16.79 -4.20 -1.34
CA THR A 48 -17.75 -4.18 -0.23
C THR A 48 -17.34 -5.18 0.86
N ARG A 49 -17.41 -4.76 2.12
CA ARG A 49 -17.08 -5.61 3.27
C ARG A 49 -18.10 -5.39 4.39
N GLU A 50 -18.70 -6.48 4.87
CA GLU A 50 -19.75 -6.40 5.89
C GLU A 50 -19.24 -5.72 7.17
N GLY A 51 -19.96 -4.69 7.62
CA GLY A 51 -19.60 -3.90 8.80
C GLY A 51 -18.48 -2.89 8.59
N TYR A 52 -18.00 -2.70 7.36
CA TYR A 52 -16.93 -1.77 7.03
C TYR A 52 -17.25 -0.90 5.80
N LYS A 53 -16.77 0.34 5.82
CA LYS A 53 -16.78 1.27 4.68
C LYS A 53 -15.38 1.41 4.10
N LEU A 54 -15.28 1.33 2.77
CA LEU A 54 -14.04 1.61 2.03
C LEU A 54 -13.77 3.12 2.08
N ILE A 55 -12.53 3.51 2.42
CA ILE A 55 -12.13 4.92 2.55
C ILE A 55 -10.87 5.28 1.78
N PHE A 56 -10.15 4.28 1.27
CA PHE A 56 -9.00 4.46 0.40
C PHE A 56 -8.86 3.23 -0.49
N VAL A 57 -8.53 3.46 -1.75
CA VAL A 57 -8.19 2.44 -2.73
C VAL A 57 -7.17 3.03 -3.69
N GLU A 58 -6.21 2.22 -4.10
CA GLU A 58 -5.16 2.57 -5.04
C GLU A 58 -4.76 1.32 -5.82
N ASP A 59 -4.75 1.45 -7.15
CA ASP A 59 -4.38 0.42 -8.12
C ASP A 59 -3.45 0.95 -9.23
N PHE A 60 -3.06 2.23 -9.17
CA PHE A 60 -2.13 2.92 -10.05
C PHE A 60 -2.51 2.96 -11.54
N GLN A 61 -3.70 2.50 -11.94
CA GLN A 61 -4.04 2.32 -13.36
C GLN A 61 -4.14 3.63 -14.15
N ASP A 62 -4.38 4.74 -13.46
CA ASP A 62 -4.40 6.08 -14.04
C ASP A 62 -3.01 6.75 -14.10
N ASN A 63 -1.95 6.01 -13.74
CA ASN A 63 -0.57 6.49 -13.65
C ASN A 63 -0.39 7.64 -12.64
N ILE A 64 -1.29 7.74 -11.66
CA ILE A 64 -1.23 8.66 -10.52
C ILE A 64 -1.04 7.83 -9.25
N SER A 65 -0.50 8.47 -8.21
CA SER A 65 -0.43 7.91 -6.85
C SER A 65 -1.27 8.80 -5.93
N ASP A 66 -2.34 8.24 -5.38
CA ASP A 66 -3.23 8.85 -4.39
C ASP A 66 -2.65 8.81 -2.97
N CYS A 67 -1.47 8.21 -2.80
CA CYS A 67 -0.69 8.25 -1.57
C CYS A 67 0.51 9.21 -1.67
N ALA A 68 0.89 9.81 -0.53
CA ALA A 68 2.03 10.71 -0.44
C ALA A 68 3.33 9.89 -0.36
N ILE A 69 4.09 9.93 -1.46
CA ILE A 69 5.37 9.23 -1.60
C ILE A 69 6.50 9.99 -0.90
N ASP A 70 7.26 9.26 -0.09
CA ASP A 70 8.56 9.67 0.44
C ASP A 70 9.60 8.57 0.13
N GLY A 71 10.74 8.95 -0.46
CA GLY A 71 11.77 8.04 -0.96
C GLY A 71 11.65 7.67 -2.44
N ASN A 72 12.39 6.64 -2.86
CA ASN A 72 12.53 6.27 -4.28
C ASN A 72 11.47 5.24 -4.72
N GLY A 73 10.36 5.73 -5.29
CA GLY A 73 9.34 4.90 -5.94
C GLY A 73 8.69 5.59 -7.13
N ALA A 74 8.22 4.81 -8.09
CA ALA A 74 7.55 5.30 -9.30
C ALA A 74 6.47 4.32 -9.77
N VAL A 75 5.37 4.86 -10.30
CA VAL A 75 4.39 4.06 -11.04
C VAL A 75 5.01 3.65 -12.38
N ILE A 76 5.00 2.34 -12.66
CA ILE A 76 5.53 1.76 -13.88
C ILE A 76 4.58 0.69 -14.43
N PRO A 77 4.69 0.35 -15.73
CA PRO A 77 4.00 -0.81 -16.27
C PRO A 77 4.46 -2.11 -15.61
N ASP A 78 3.52 -3.01 -15.32
CA ASP A 78 3.82 -4.38 -14.90
C ASP A 78 4.39 -5.17 -16.08
N ASP A 79 5.55 -5.79 -15.86
CA ASP A 79 6.21 -6.64 -16.85
C ASP A 79 5.59 -8.03 -16.97
N THR A 80 4.68 -8.39 -16.06
CA THR A 80 3.99 -9.68 -16.00
C THR A 80 2.52 -9.65 -16.38
N ASP A 81 1.89 -8.47 -16.41
CA ASP A 81 0.50 -8.29 -16.83
C ASP A 81 0.34 -7.06 -17.72
N SER A 82 -0.05 -7.29 -18.99
CA SER A 82 -0.04 -6.24 -20.00
C SER A 82 -1.15 -5.23 -19.76
N GLY A 83 -0.76 -3.97 -19.62
CA GLY A 83 -1.69 -2.87 -19.35
C GLY A 83 -1.75 -2.49 -17.88
N ASN A 84 -1.38 -3.41 -16.97
CA ASN A 84 -1.36 -3.13 -15.53
C ASN A 84 -0.27 -2.10 -15.20
N GLN A 85 -0.58 -1.19 -14.29
CA GLN A 85 0.40 -0.31 -13.66
C GLN A 85 0.60 -0.73 -12.21
N LEU A 86 1.81 -0.52 -11.68
CA LEU A 86 2.12 -0.79 -10.29
C LEU A 86 3.16 0.20 -9.77
N LEU A 87 3.29 0.28 -8.45
CA LEU A 87 4.33 1.09 -7.82
C LEU A 87 5.60 0.24 -7.64
N LEU A 88 6.66 0.59 -8.36
CA LEU A 88 7.99 0.02 -8.16
C LEU A 88 8.80 0.86 -7.17
N VAL A 89 9.37 0.19 -6.17
CA VAL A 89 10.29 0.76 -5.20
C VAL A 89 11.65 0.11 -5.40
N ASP A 90 12.66 0.95 -5.69
CA ASP A 90 14.04 0.50 -5.90
C ASP A 90 14.99 1.16 -4.91
N LEU A 91 15.28 0.47 -3.82
CA LEU A 91 16.22 0.93 -2.81
C LEU A 91 17.62 0.36 -3.02
N ARG A 92 17.89 -0.34 -4.13
CA ARG A 92 19.21 -0.95 -4.38
C ARG A 92 20.26 0.15 -4.48
N GLY A 93 21.16 0.19 -3.49
CA GLY A 93 22.21 1.21 -3.39
C GLY A 93 21.78 2.49 -2.66
N LEU A 94 20.60 2.49 -2.03
CA LEU A 94 20.12 3.57 -1.17
C LEU A 94 20.12 3.11 0.29
N GLU A 95 20.44 4.04 1.19
CA GLU A 95 20.39 3.83 2.65
C GLU A 95 19.03 4.27 3.25
N GLU A 96 18.22 4.98 2.46
CA GLU A 96 16.92 5.50 2.87
C GLU A 96 15.79 4.46 2.69
N GLY A 97 14.70 4.67 3.42
CA GLY A 97 13.47 3.91 3.25
C GLY A 97 12.57 4.51 2.17
N PHE A 98 11.52 3.78 1.83
CA PHE A 98 10.40 4.26 1.06
C PHE A 98 9.14 4.19 1.92
N SER A 99 8.26 5.18 1.79
CA SER A 99 6.91 5.14 2.35
C SER A 99 5.90 5.74 1.38
N CYS A 100 4.69 5.18 1.37
CA CYS A 100 3.53 5.82 0.78
C CYS A 100 2.45 6.00 1.85
N SER A 101 2.17 7.24 2.23
CA SER A 101 1.19 7.58 3.28
C SER A 101 -0.19 7.80 2.68
N PHE A 102 -1.23 7.18 3.25
CA PHE A 102 -2.57 7.16 2.66
C PHE A 102 -3.70 7.16 3.70
N GLY A 103 -4.91 7.41 3.21
CA GLY A 103 -6.13 7.45 4.02
C GLY A 103 -6.19 8.66 4.98
N PRO A 104 -7.25 8.76 5.78
CA PRO A 104 -7.43 9.85 6.73
C PRO A 104 -6.60 9.66 8.00
N THR A 105 -6.31 10.78 8.67
CA THR A 105 -5.81 10.82 10.05
C THR A 105 -6.93 10.48 11.04
N ASN A 106 -6.61 10.26 12.33
CA ASN A 106 -7.59 10.02 13.39
C ASN A 106 -8.50 8.79 13.23
N ILE A 107 -8.05 7.75 12.53
CA ILE A 107 -8.74 6.47 12.46
C ILE A 107 -8.15 5.52 13.49
N GLU A 108 -8.98 5.04 14.41
CA GLU A 108 -8.58 4.05 15.40
C GLU A 108 -8.61 2.64 14.83
N ASN A 109 -9.73 2.25 14.21
CA ASN A 109 -9.97 0.90 13.74
C ASN A 109 -9.94 0.85 12.23
N ALA A 110 -9.08 -0.02 11.69
CA ALA A 110 -8.91 -0.15 10.25
C ALA A 110 -8.56 -1.56 9.83
N ILE A 111 -8.92 -1.88 8.61
CA ILE A 111 -8.32 -2.97 7.86
C ILE A 111 -7.53 -2.35 6.72
N ILE A 112 -6.26 -2.72 6.62
CA ILE A 112 -5.38 -2.34 5.53
C ILE A 112 -5.07 -3.61 4.75
N GLU A 113 -5.18 -3.53 3.42
CA GLU A 113 -4.74 -4.58 2.52
C GLU A 113 -3.75 -3.99 1.52
N VAL A 114 -2.63 -4.68 1.32
CA VAL A 114 -1.59 -4.31 0.36
C VAL A 114 -1.14 -5.57 -0.36
N SER A 115 -1.12 -5.53 -1.69
CA SER A 115 -0.45 -6.55 -2.48
C SER A 115 0.98 -6.13 -2.77
N PHE A 116 1.91 -7.07 -2.67
CA PHE A 116 3.33 -6.82 -2.94
C PHE A 116 4.02 -8.03 -3.56
N ARG A 117 5.12 -7.77 -4.25
CA ARG A 117 6.00 -8.78 -4.86
C ARG A 117 7.44 -8.28 -4.87
N TYR A 118 8.39 -9.18 -4.61
CA TYR A 118 9.81 -8.90 -4.85
C TYR A 118 10.20 -9.42 -6.23
N PRO A 119 10.55 -8.59 -7.22
CA PRO A 119 11.14 -9.11 -8.45
C PRO A 119 12.49 -9.79 -8.21
N ALA A 120 13.27 -9.26 -7.27
CA ALA A 120 14.54 -9.81 -6.82
C ALA A 120 14.77 -9.52 -5.33
N ILE A 121 15.28 -10.49 -4.60
CA ILE A 121 15.62 -10.41 -3.18
C ILE A 121 17.14 -10.29 -3.07
N GLN A 122 17.65 -9.17 -2.56
CA GLN A 122 19.10 -8.92 -2.43
C GLN A 122 19.71 -9.59 -1.18
N PHE A 123 20.47 -10.67 -1.37
CA PHE A 123 21.04 -11.45 -0.25
C PHE A 123 22.46 -11.02 0.16
N THR A 124 23.16 -10.21 -0.63
CA THR A 124 24.63 -10.19 -0.66
C THR A 124 25.35 -9.25 0.31
N ASP A 125 24.65 -8.54 1.19
CA ASP A 125 25.29 -7.54 2.08
C ASP A 125 25.08 -7.79 3.59
N PHE A 126 24.76 -9.02 3.98
CA PHE A 126 24.65 -9.38 5.41
C PHE A 126 26.05 -9.54 6.03
N LYS A 127 26.41 -8.65 6.96
CA LYS A 127 27.58 -8.80 7.85
C LYS A 127 27.12 -8.79 9.31
N ASP A 128 27.02 -9.99 9.89
CA ASP A 128 26.97 -10.21 11.34
C ASP A 128 28.33 -9.76 11.94
N PRO A 129 28.40 -8.97 13.04
CA PRO A 129 27.34 -8.59 13.98
C PRO A 129 26.86 -7.12 13.94
N ASP A 130 27.46 -6.26 13.10
CA ASP A 130 27.44 -4.82 13.40
C ASP A 130 26.55 -3.94 12.51
N TYR A 131 26.04 -4.40 11.37
CA TYR A 131 25.12 -3.56 10.56
C TYR A 131 24.18 -4.41 9.70
N PHE A 132 22.89 -4.19 9.88
CA PHE A 132 21.85 -4.94 9.21
C PHE A 132 21.27 -4.16 8.03
N ASN A 133 21.67 -4.52 6.81
CA ASN A 133 20.94 -4.15 5.59
C ASN A 133 19.71 -5.06 5.44
N TRP A 134 18.78 -4.96 6.38
CA TRP A 134 17.58 -5.79 6.39
C TRP A 134 16.60 -5.31 5.33
N GLN A 135 16.63 -5.87 4.12
CA GLN A 135 15.51 -5.60 3.20
C GLN A 135 14.21 -6.09 3.84
N GLY A 136 13.15 -5.31 3.64
CA GLY A 136 11.84 -5.65 4.17
C GLY A 136 10.77 -4.72 3.65
N TYR A 137 9.55 -5.03 4.05
CA TYR A 137 8.36 -4.24 3.81
C TYR A 137 7.61 -4.05 5.12
N TYR A 138 6.76 -3.04 5.18
CA TYR A 138 5.93 -2.79 6.34
C TYR A 138 4.56 -2.24 5.97
N ILE A 139 3.61 -2.48 6.85
CA ILE A 139 2.39 -1.68 7.01
C ILE A 139 2.51 -0.96 8.35
N HIS A 140 2.63 0.36 8.29
CA HIS A 140 2.62 1.25 9.44
C HIS A 140 1.17 1.66 9.70
N PHE A 141 0.61 1.18 10.82
CA PHE A 141 -0.74 1.56 11.18
C PHE A 141 -0.80 3.04 11.56
N ARG A 142 0.09 3.46 12.47
CA ARG A 142 0.31 4.83 12.99
C ARG A 142 1.28 4.81 14.18
N ASP A 143 1.80 5.98 14.54
CA ASP A 143 2.41 6.31 15.86
C ASP A 143 3.41 5.30 16.43
N GLY A 144 4.15 4.63 15.54
CA GLY A 144 5.20 3.71 15.91
C GLY A 144 4.77 2.27 16.10
N PHE A 145 3.80 1.82 15.31
CA PHE A 145 3.32 0.44 15.36
C PHE A 145 3.20 -0.17 13.96
N ASP A 146 4.04 -1.17 13.70
CA ASP A 146 4.26 -1.74 12.36
C ASP A 146 4.01 -3.24 12.34
N VAL A 147 3.46 -3.70 11.22
CA VAL A 147 3.59 -5.10 10.78
C VAL A 147 4.67 -5.14 9.72
N GLU A 148 5.74 -5.88 9.97
CA GLU A 148 6.92 -5.91 9.11
C GLU A 148 7.21 -7.31 8.63
N GLY A 149 7.65 -7.44 7.38
CA GLY A 149 8.11 -8.68 6.81
C GLY A 149 9.52 -8.59 6.24
N TYR A 150 10.27 -9.66 6.44
CA TYR A 150 11.66 -9.81 5.99
C TYR A 150 11.77 -11.04 5.11
N PRO A 151 12.18 -10.90 3.83
CA PRO A 151 12.38 -12.03 2.94
C PRO A 151 13.70 -12.79 3.22
N LEU A 152 14.62 -12.23 4.02
CA LEU A 152 15.98 -12.73 4.17
C LEU A 152 16.06 -14.06 4.96
N GLN A 153 16.91 -14.97 4.49
CA GLN A 153 17.40 -16.13 5.25
C GLN A 153 18.59 -15.72 6.16
N VAL A 154 18.35 -14.83 7.12
CA VAL A 154 19.29 -14.60 8.22
C VAL A 154 19.23 -15.77 9.22
N SER A 155 20.07 -15.78 10.25
CA SER A 155 20.14 -16.90 11.22
C SER A 155 18.80 -17.25 11.88
N TRP A 156 17.90 -16.27 12.00
CA TRP A 156 16.53 -16.46 12.48
C TRP A 156 15.48 -16.74 11.37
N GLY A 157 15.88 -16.69 10.09
CA GLY A 157 15.09 -17.02 8.91
C GLY A 157 14.22 -15.88 8.39
N ALA A 158 13.45 -16.14 7.33
CA ALA A 158 12.48 -15.17 6.82
C ALA A 158 11.30 -15.05 7.80
N THR A 159 10.81 -13.83 8.01
CA THR A 159 9.99 -13.48 9.18
C THR A 159 8.85 -12.55 8.82
N LEU A 160 7.75 -12.69 9.56
CA LEU A 160 6.72 -11.67 9.73
C LEU A 160 6.59 -11.35 11.22
N GLN A 161 6.60 -10.07 11.57
CA GLN A 161 6.61 -9.63 12.96
C GLN A 161 5.75 -8.38 13.18
N ILE A 162 5.51 -8.09 14.46
CA ILE A 162 5.07 -6.76 14.90
C ILE A 162 6.28 -6.04 15.46
N ARG A 163 6.45 -4.77 15.10
CA ARG A 163 7.36 -3.84 15.77
C ARG A 163 6.54 -2.76 16.46
N ASP A 164 6.69 -2.68 17.78
CA ASP A 164 6.11 -1.63 18.62
C ASP A 164 7.22 -0.71 19.13
N PHE A 165 7.21 0.53 18.66
CA PHE A 165 8.08 1.63 19.05
C PHE A 165 7.24 2.87 19.39
N THR A 166 6.04 2.65 19.93
CA THR A 166 5.19 3.69 20.53
C THR A 166 5.86 4.34 21.75
N THR A 167 6.84 3.66 22.33
CA THR A 167 7.74 4.15 23.39
C THR A 167 9.18 4.23 22.89
N SER A 168 10.09 4.78 23.69
CA SER A 168 11.53 4.85 23.33
C SER A 168 12.20 3.49 23.16
N GLU A 169 11.62 2.43 23.72
CA GLU A 169 12.12 1.06 23.58
C GLU A 169 11.39 0.33 22.44
N TRP A 170 12.16 -0.29 21.55
CA TRP A 170 11.62 -1.14 20.49
C TRP A 170 11.25 -2.52 21.04
N LYS A 171 10.01 -2.93 20.80
CA LYS A 171 9.46 -4.22 21.23
C LYS A 171 9.02 -5.03 20.02
N TYR A 172 9.22 -6.34 20.12
CA TYR A 172 8.83 -7.30 19.08
C TYR A 172 7.87 -8.34 19.68
N PRO A 173 6.61 -7.96 19.98
CA PRO A 173 5.70 -8.80 20.76
C PRO A 173 5.30 -10.09 20.04
N ILE A 174 5.35 -10.10 18.70
CA ILE A 174 5.09 -11.27 17.87
C ILE A 174 6.16 -11.36 16.79
N PHE A 175 6.70 -12.56 16.61
CA PHE A 175 7.63 -12.92 15.54
C PHE A 175 7.30 -14.34 15.08
N ILE A 176 7.05 -14.52 13.79
CA ILE A 176 6.81 -15.84 13.19
C ILE A 176 7.67 -16.03 11.95
N LYS A 177 7.99 -17.30 11.63
CA LYS A 177 8.64 -17.62 10.35
C LYS A 177 7.65 -17.46 9.20
N GLN A 178 8.05 -16.72 8.17
CA GLN A 178 7.27 -16.51 6.95
C GLN A 178 8.21 -16.44 5.75
N GLY A 179 8.16 -17.45 4.88
CA GLY A 179 8.90 -17.42 3.63
C GLY A 179 8.28 -16.45 2.64
N ILE A 180 9.12 -15.66 1.97
CA ILE A 180 8.79 -14.84 0.80
C ILE A 180 9.67 -15.32 -0.35
N LYS A 181 9.10 -15.35 -1.55
CA LYS A 181 9.76 -15.78 -2.79
C LYS A 181 9.76 -14.65 -3.79
N GLU A 182 10.81 -14.59 -4.59
CA GLU A 182 10.87 -13.72 -5.76
C GLU A 182 9.73 -14.04 -6.73
N ASN A 183 9.27 -13.02 -7.46
CA ASN A 183 8.31 -13.11 -8.55
C ASN A 183 6.97 -13.77 -8.16
N GLN A 184 6.63 -13.75 -6.86
CA GLN A 184 5.35 -14.21 -6.35
C GLN A 184 4.61 -13.04 -5.69
N TRP A 185 3.37 -12.82 -6.10
CA TRP A 185 2.47 -11.88 -5.45
C TRP A 185 2.00 -12.40 -4.09
N TYR A 186 1.95 -11.49 -3.12
CA TYR A 186 1.43 -11.71 -1.79
C TYR A 186 0.42 -10.62 -1.45
N THR A 187 -0.66 -10.98 -0.76
CA THR A 187 -1.62 -10.02 -0.22
C THR A 187 -1.54 -10.05 1.30
N LEU A 188 -1.04 -8.96 1.88
CA LEU A 188 -1.01 -8.75 3.32
C LEU A 188 -2.26 -7.99 3.74
N ASN A 189 -3.10 -8.62 4.56
CA ASN A 189 -4.27 -8.00 5.16
C ASN A 189 -4.05 -7.87 6.68
N THR A 190 -4.12 -6.66 7.19
CA THR A 190 -3.89 -6.33 8.59
C THR A 190 -5.11 -5.62 9.16
N LEU A 191 -5.70 -6.18 10.22
CA LEU A 191 -6.84 -5.61 10.94
C LEU A 191 -6.34 -5.11 12.29
N TYR A 192 -6.68 -3.88 12.65
CA TYR A 192 -6.56 -3.33 14.00
C TYR A 192 -7.96 -2.88 14.47
N ASP A 193 -8.38 -3.32 15.67
CA ASP A 193 -9.68 -2.96 16.27
C ASP A 193 -9.58 -2.42 17.71
N GLY A 194 -8.39 -1.94 18.11
CA GLY A 194 -8.10 -1.46 19.47
C GLY A 194 -7.93 -2.56 20.52
N LYS A 195 -8.39 -3.79 20.23
CA LYS A 195 -8.28 -4.95 21.13
C LYS A 195 -7.35 -6.01 20.60
N LYS A 196 -7.22 -6.11 19.28
CA LYS A 196 -6.31 -7.04 18.62
C LYS A 196 -5.77 -6.46 17.32
N VAL A 197 -4.66 -7.07 16.92
CA VAL A 197 -4.12 -7.00 15.56
C VAL A 197 -4.19 -8.38 14.97
N GLU A 198 -4.88 -8.52 13.83
CA GLU A 198 -4.97 -9.77 13.08
C GLU A 198 -4.24 -9.60 11.76
N VAL A 199 -3.27 -10.49 11.51
CA VAL A 199 -2.45 -10.44 10.29
C VAL A 199 -2.68 -11.69 9.47
N ARG A 200 -3.06 -11.49 8.20
CA ARG A 200 -3.30 -12.54 7.21
C ARG A 200 -2.41 -12.32 6.01
N MET A 201 -1.89 -13.41 5.46
CA MET A 201 -1.11 -13.40 4.22
C MET A 201 -1.76 -14.39 3.24
N ASN A 202 -2.14 -13.90 2.07
CA ASN A 202 -2.87 -14.67 1.04
C ASN A 202 -4.14 -15.31 1.63
N GLY A 203 -4.90 -14.53 2.42
CA GLY A 203 -6.13 -14.97 3.11
C GLY A 203 -5.92 -15.84 4.36
N GLY A 204 -4.78 -16.52 4.48
CA GLY A 204 -4.45 -17.36 5.62
C GLY A 204 -4.03 -16.56 6.86
N LEU A 205 -4.64 -16.85 8.01
CA LEU A 205 -4.24 -16.27 9.30
C LEU A 205 -2.80 -16.65 9.63
N ARG A 206 -1.98 -15.64 9.96
CA ARG A 206 -0.59 -15.81 10.39
C ARG A 206 -0.45 -15.70 11.89
N PHE A 207 -1.01 -14.65 12.47
CA PHE A 207 -1.07 -14.48 13.92
C PHE A 207 -2.16 -13.50 14.32
N THR A 208 -2.47 -13.54 15.61
CA THR A 208 -3.27 -12.53 16.30
C THR A 208 -2.46 -12.02 17.50
N PHE A 209 -2.33 -10.72 17.62
CA PHE A 209 -1.76 -10.05 18.77
C PHE A 209 -2.87 -9.40 19.57
N LEU A 210 -2.97 -9.72 20.86
CA LEU A 210 -4.03 -9.20 21.74
C LEU A 210 -3.49 -8.04 22.57
N ASN A 211 -4.36 -7.07 22.84
CA ASN A 211 -4.08 -5.86 23.60
C ASN A 211 -2.91 -5.05 23.01
N PRO A 212 -2.99 -4.63 21.73
CA PRO A 212 -1.99 -3.74 21.16
C PRO A 212 -1.96 -2.40 21.91
N PRO A 213 -0.85 -1.64 21.80
CA PRO A 213 -0.81 -0.30 22.36
C PRO A 213 -1.91 0.59 21.77
N THR A 214 -2.43 1.50 22.58
CA THR A 214 -3.33 2.55 22.12
C THR A 214 -2.56 3.50 21.22
N MET A 215 -3.05 3.72 20.00
CA MET A 215 -2.46 4.67 19.06
C MET A 215 -3.00 6.08 19.32
N ASN A 216 -2.16 7.10 19.16
CA ASN A 216 -2.56 8.51 19.32
C ASN A 216 -3.34 9.03 18.09
N ASN A 217 -3.33 8.27 17.00
CA ASN A 217 -3.95 8.48 15.69
C ASN A 217 -3.54 9.79 14.99
N THR A 218 -2.33 10.29 15.25
CA THR A 218 -1.90 11.63 14.79
C THR A 218 -1.42 11.68 13.34
N LYS A 219 -1.13 10.52 12.74
CA LYS A 219 -0.60 10.38 11.39
C LYS A 219 -1.53 9.58 10.49
N GLN A 220 -1.28 9.64 9.19
CA GLN A 220 -1.84 8.70 8.22
C GLN A 220 -1.20 7.32 8.42
N SER A 221 -1.88 6.29 7.92
CA SER A 221 -1.25 4.97 7.77
C SER A 221 -0.31 5.00 6.56
N SER A 222 0.68 4.12 6.53
CA SER A 222 1.55 3.99 5.36
C SER A 222 1.93 2.54 5.10
N PHE A 223 2.30 2.26 3.87
CA PHE A 223 3.04 1.05 3.53
C PHE A 223 4.40 1.48 2.99
N GLY A 224 5.37 0.58 3.04
CA GLY A 224 6.65 0.91 2.47
C GLY A 224 7.64 -0.23 2.50
N ALA A 225 8.87 0.13 2.15
CA ALA A 225 10.00 -0.78 2.07
C ALA A 225 11.25 -0.11 2.65
N PHE A 226 12.22 -0.91 3.06
CA PHE A 226 13.46 -0.40 3.63
C PHE A 226 14.66 -1.26 3.21
N SER A 227 15.84 -0.66 3.35
CA SER A 227 17.16 -1.27 3.22
C SER A 227 17.35 -2.16 1.98
N LYS A 228 17.65 -1.56 0.83
CA LYS A 228 17.99 -2.27 -0.42
C LYS A 228 16.87 -3.14 -1.02
N ALA A 229 15.65 -3.03 -0.52
CA ALA A 229 14.50 -3.70 -1.12
C ALA A 229 14.31 -3.28 -2.59
N PHE A 230 14.04 -4.26 -3.45
CA PHE A 230 13.52 -4.08 -4.79
C PHE A 230 12.16 -4.76 -4.82
N ILE A 231 11.09 -3.97 -4.72
CA ILE A 231 9.75 -4.46 -4.41
C ILE A 231 8.70 -3.67 -5.18
N GLN A 232 7.65 -4.35 -5.59
CA GLN A 232 6.50 -3.80 -6.27
C GLN A 232 5.29 -3.85 -5.33
N PHE A 233 4.47 -2.82 -5.36
CA PHE A 233 3.21 -2.71 -4.61
C PHE A 233 2.04 -2.44 -5.57
N ASP A 234 0.88 -2.99 -5.21
CA ASP A 234 -0.35 -2.82 -5.96
C ASP A 234 -1.57 -3.11 -5.05
N ASN A 235 -2.78 -2.79 -5.51
CA ASN A 235 -4.06 -3.15 -4.91
C ASN A 235 -4.16 -2.75 -3.42
N ILE A 236 -3.87 -1.48 -3.11
CA ILE A 236 -3.87 -0.96 -1.75
C ILE A 236 -5.28 -0.53 -1.37
N LYS A 237 -5.75 -0.98 -0.22
CA LYS A 237 -7.12 -0.74 0.23
C LYS A 237 -7.14 -0.45 1.73
N MET A 238 -8.03 0.45 2.12
CA MET A 238 -8.32 0.71 3.53
C MET A 238 -9.82 0.74 3.76
N TRP A 239 -10.24 -0.03 4.76
CA TRP A 239 -11.60 0.01 5.29
C TRP A 239 -11.61 0.38 6.76
N ILE A 240 -12.67 1.03 7.19
CA ILE A 240 -12.94 1.33 8.60
C ILE A 240 -14.33 0.86 8.98
N PRO A 241 -14.63 0.60 10.27
CA PRO A 241 -15.97 0.20 10.68
C PRO A 241 -17.03 1.18 10.16
N SER A 242 -18.15 0.62 9.68
CA SER A 242 -19.37 1.37 9.41
C SER A 242 -20.01 1.74 10.75
N ASP A 243 -20.40 3.01 10.89
CA ASP A 243 -21.13 3.50 12.05
C ASP A 243 -22.53 2.88 12.17
#